data_AF-A0A536LI31-F1
#
_entry.id   AF-A0A536LI31-F1
#
_cell.length_a   1.000
_cell.length_b   1.000
_cell.length_c   1.000
_cell.angle_alpha   90.00
_cell.angle_beta   90.00
_cell.angle_gamma   90.00
#
_symmetry.space_group_name_H-M   'P 1'
#
loop_
_entity.id
_entity.type
_entity.pdbx_description
1 polymer ?
#
loop_
_entity_poly.entity_id
_entity_poly.type
_entity_poly.pdbx_seq_one_letter_code
_entity_poly.pdbx_strand_id
1 'polypeptide(L)'
;MSSSQLVLASQRVQYNQSFNEQPAQTASEAVGAGFFNWYDRASPGMGGDNIHVFNPGTGAASVTVSVPGAKAITLSVGSGAESYVSFPTGTIAGPVTVSSSAPILAWQRVQYYQTFNEICAG
;
A
#
# COMPACT_ATOMS: atom_id res chain seq x y z
N MET A 1 2.15 23.59 5.45
CA MET A 1 1.34 24.20 6.52
C MET A 1 1.82 23.65 7.85
N SER A 2 2.03 24.48 8.86
CA SER A 2 2.38 24.06 10.23
C SER A 2 1.30 24.53 11.19
N SER A 3 0.84 23.65 12.08
CA SER A 3 -0.15 23.98 13.13
C SER A 3 0.57 24.36 14.42
N SER A 4 0.01 25.30 15.18
CA SER A 4 0.49 25.66 16.54
C SER A 4 -0.03 24.72 17.64
N GLN A 5 -0.92 23.78 17.29
CA GLN A 5 -1.50 22.78 18.17
C GLN A 5 -1.55 21.42 17.48
N LEU A 6 -1.59 20.33 18.26
CA LEU A 6 -1.76 18.99 17.70
C LEU A 6 -3.10 18.90 16.98
N VAL A 7 -3.07 18.43 15.73
CA VAL A 7 -4.25 18.19 14.90
C VAL A 7 -4.18 16.78 14.35
N LEU A 8 -5.31 16.09 14.36
CA LEU A 8 -5.48 14.87 13.59
C LEU A 8 -5.84 15.27 12.16
N ALA A 9 -5.13 14.69 11.19
CA ALA A 9 -5.44 14.86 9.77
C ALA A 9 -5.88 13.51 9.20
N SER A 10 -6.89 13.54 8.34
CA SER A 10 -7.31 12.40 7.53
C SER A 10 -7.48 12.82 6.08
N GLN A 11 -7.32 11.85 5.18
CA GLN A 11 -7.70 11.99 3.79
C GLN A 11 -9.01 11.25 3.58
N ARG A 12 -10.02 11.94 3.03
CA ARG A 12 -11.22 11.32 2.49
C ARG A 12 -11.20 11.38 0.98
N VAL A 13 -11.37 10.24 0.32
CA VAL A 13 -11.57 10.17 -1.12
C VAL A 13 -12.95 9.61 -1.39
N GLN A 14 -13.74 10.32 -2.20
CA GLN A 14 -15.10 9.92 -2.61
C GLN A 14 -15.10 9.61 -4.09
N TYR A 15 -15.66 8.47 -4.47
CA TYR A 15 -15.85 8.08 -5.86
C TYR A 15 -17.14 7.27 -6.01
N ASN A 16 -17.96 7.68 -6.98
CA ASN A 16 -19.32 7.17 -7.16
C ASN A 16 -20.13 7.22 -5.84
N GLN A 17 -20.69 6.10 -5.39
CA GLN A 17 -21.44 5.97 -4.14
C GLN A 17 -20.59 5.35 -3.02
N SER A 18 -19.26 5.51 -3.09
CA SER A 18 -18.31 4.99 -2.09
C SER A 18 -17.33 6.05 -1.61
N PHE A 19 -16.80 5.87 -0.41
CA PHE A 19 -15.68 6.66 0.08
C PHE A 19 -14.72 5.79 0.91
N ASN A 20 -13.46 6.21 0.96
CA ASN A 20 -12.45 5.68 1.87
C ASN A 20 -11.87 6.85 2.68
N GLU A 21 -11.61 6.62 3.97
CA GLU A 21 -11.02 7.61 4.86
C GLU A 21 -9.83 6.99 5.59
N GLN A 22 -8.66 7.58 5.41
CA GLN A 22 -7.42 7.14 6.05
C GLN A 22 -6.84 8.24 6.94
N PRO A 23 -6.39 7.92 8.16
CA PRO A 23 -5.59 8.86 8.94
C PRO A 23 -4.27 9.15 8.22
N ALA A 24 -3.76 10.36 8.39
CA ALA A 24 -2.41 10.68 7.97
C ALA A 24 -1.40 9.83 8.77
N GLN A 25 -0.48 9.16 8.07
CA GLN A 25 0.59 8.41 8.70
C GLN A 25 1.85 9.27 8.90
N THR A 26 2.67 8.83 9.83
CA THR A 26 3.90 9.44 10.32
C THR A 26 5.08 8.53 10.04
N ALA A 27 6.29 9.09 10.00
CA ALA A 27 7.51 8.30 9.80
C ALA A 27 7.74 7.24 10.91
N SER A 28 7.19 7.45 12.12
CA SER A 28 7.28 6.49 13.23
C SER A 28 6.43 5.24 13.05
N GLU A 29 5.44 5.26 12.17
CA GLU A 29 4.62 4.08 11.84
C GLU A 29 5.29 3.19 10.78
N ALA A 30 6.40 3.65 10.19
CA ALA A 30 7.12 2.88 9.18
C ALA A 30 7.76 1.62 9.78
N VAL A 31 7.61 0.50 9.08
CA VAL A 31 8.08 -0.83 9.52
C VAL A 31 8.91 -1.51 8.44
N GLY A 32 9.80 -2.43 8.84
CA GLY A 32 10.62 -3.20 7.90
C GLY A 32 9.89 -4.39 7.27
N ALA A 33 8.75 -4.81 7.82
CA ALA A 33 7.95 -5.90 7.28
C ALA A 33 6.47 -5.75 7.68
N GLY A 34 5.58 -6.22 6.80
CA GLY A 34 4.13 -6.24 7.01
C GLY A 34 3.45 -7.25 6.08
N PHE A 35 2.15 -7.44 6.26
CA PHE A 35 1.36 -8.32 5.39
C PHE A 35 -0.05 -7.78 5.16
N PHE A 36 -0.63 -8.16 4.03
CA PHE A 36 -2.06 -8.04 3.76
C PHE A 36 -2.65 -9.44 3.62
N ASN A 37 -3.89 -9.63 4.05
CA ASN A 37 -4.50 -10.96 4.14
C ASN A 37 -4.74 -11.61 2.78
N TRP A 38 -4.96 -10.82 1.73
CA TRP A 38 -5.43 -11.32 0.44
C TRP A 38 -5.04 -10.42 -0.72
N TYR A 39 -4.84 -11.01 -1.90
CA TYR A 39 -4.66 -10.33 -3.18
C TYR A 39 -5.62 -10.90 -4.21
N ASP A 40 -6.24 -10.04 -5.00
CA ASP A 40 -7.09 -10.45 -6.12
C ASP A 40 -6.95 -9.54 -7.35
N ARG A 41 -6.36 -10.08 -8.42
CA ARG A 41 -6.40 -9.49 -9.76
C ARG A 41 -6.86 -10.52 -10.78
N ALA A 42 -7.74 -11.43 -10.36
CA ALA A 42 -8.27 -12.54 -11.16
C ALA A 42 -9.80 -12.52 -11.24
N SER A 43 -10.48 -12.14 -10.16
CA SER A 43 -11.94 -12.23 -10.07
C SER A 43 -12.65 -11.23 -11.00
N PRO A 44 -13.80 -11.61 -11.60
CA PRO A 44 -14.63 -10.69 -12.35
C PRO A 44 -15.00 -9.45 -11.52
N GLY A 45 -14.86 -8.27 -12.11
CA GLY A 45 -15.13 -7.00 -11.42
C GLY A 45 -13.92 -6.39 -10.72
N MET A 46 -12.81 -7.12 -10.55
CA MET A 46 -11.57 -6.52 -10.04
C MET A 46 -10.97 -5.55 -11.07
N GLY A 47 -10.88 -4.28 -10.69
CA GLY A 47 -10.22 -3.22 -11.48
C GLY A 47 -8.73 -3.11 -11.18
N GLY A 48 -8.30 -3.56 -9.99
CA GLY A 48 -6.92 -3.55 -9.57
C GLY A 48 -6.76 -3.93 -8.10
N ASP A 49 -5.60 -4.45 -7.78
CA ASP A 49 -5.16 -4.68 -6.41
C ASP A 49 -3.66 -4.32 -6.40
N ASN A 50 -3.36 -3.19 -5.77
CA ASN A 50 -2.03 -2.57 -5.83
C ASN A 50 -1.47 -2.43 -4.43
N ILE A 51 -0.18 -2.74 -4.28
CA ILE A 51 0.56 -2.50 -3.05
C ILE A 51 1.37 -1.24 -3.21
N HIS A 52 0.93 -0.17 -2.56
CA HIS A 52 1.61 1.12 -2.49
C HIS A 52 2.64 1.11 -1.36
N VAL A 53 3.79 1.74 -1.57
CA VAL A 53 4.87 1.83 -0.61
C VAL A 53 5.48 3.23 -0.60
N PHE A 54 5.69 3.77 0.59
CA PHE A 54 6.31 5.07 0.80
C PHE A 54 7.51 4.93 1.73
N ASN A 55 8.62 5.58 1.36
CA ASN A 55 9.84 5.60 2.16
C ASN A 55 10.00 6.96 2.84
N PRO A 56 9.61 7.10 4.13
CA PRO A 56 9.84 8.32 4.89
C PRO A 56 11.29 8.52 5.33
N GLY A 57 12.17 7.53 5.10
CA GLY A 57 13.57 7.58 5.50
C GLY A 57 14.44 8.49 4.63
N THR A 58 15.70 8.62 5.01
CA THR A 58 16.71 9.51 4.38
C THR A 58 17.56 8.82 3.31
N GLY A 59 17.46 7.50 3.16
CA GLY A 59 18.18 6.71 2.15
C GLY A 59 17.23 5.85 1.32
N ALA A 60 17.74 5.21 0.27
CA ALA A 60 16.93 4.31 -0.55
C ALA A 60 16.62 3.00 0.19
N ALA A 61 15.41 2.49 0.01
CA ALA A 61 14.93 1.22 0.57
C ALA A 61 14.68 0.20 -0.55
N SER A 62 15.21 -1.02 -0.40
CA SER A 62 14.89 -2.14 -1.27
C SER A 62 13.69 -2.88 -0.70
N VAL A 63 12.54 -2.78 -1.36
CA VAL A 63 11.27 -3.39 -0.93
C VAL A 63 10.96 -4.60 -1.80
N THR A 64 10.59 -5.71 -1.19
CA THR A 64 10.12 -6.92 -1.87
C THR A 64 8.69 -7.21 -1.45
N VAL A 65 7.82 -7.38 -2.43
CA VAL A 65 6.41 -7.74 -2.27
C VAL A 65 6.21 -9.14 -2.86
N SER A 66 5.62 -10.05 -2.08
CA SER A 66 5.39 -11.44 -2.49
C SER A 66 3.96 -11.87 -2.22
N VAL A 67 3.41 -12.69 -3.12
CA VAL A 67 2.13 -13.39 -2.94
C VAL A 67 2.31 -14.85 -3.39
N PRO A 68 1.75 -15.84 -2.68
CA PRO A 68 1.89 -17.25 -3.05
C PRO A 68 1.49 -17.52 -4.51
N GLY A 69 2.28 -18.31 -5.21
CA GLY A 69 1.99 -18.68 -6.60
C GLY A 69 2.36 -17.63 -7.66
N ALA A 70 2.86 -16.45 -7.27
CA ALA A 70 3.37 -15.44 -8.19
C ALA A 70 4.85 -15.14 -7.95
N LYS A 71 5.54 -14.63 -8.99
CA LYS A 71 6.92 -14.14 -8.86
C LYS A 71 6.93 -12.89 -7.98
N ALA A 72 7.74 -12.90 -6.93
CA ALA A 72 7.97 -11.74 -6.07
C ALA A 72 8.48 -10.54 -6.89
N ILE A 73 8.05 -9.33 -6.51
CA ILE A 73 8.44 -8.09 -7.15
C ILE A 73 9.32 -7.31 -6.17
N THR A 74 10.50 -6.91 -6.63
CA THR A 74 11.43 -6.07 -5.86
C THR A 74 11.56 -4.71 -6.52
N LEU A 75 11.55 -3.66 -5.70
CA LEU A 75 11.62 -2.27 -6.12
C LEU A 75 12.55 -1.48 -5.19
N SER A 76 13.18 -0.44 -5.72
CA SER A 76 13.99 0.50 -4.96
C SER A 76 13.21 1.81 -4.78
N VAL A 77 12.88 2.16 -3.53
CA VAL A 77 12.19 3.42 -3.19
C VAL A 77 13.21 4.43 -2.68
N GLY A 78 13.38 5.54 -3.38
CA GLY A 78 14.22 6.65 -2.92
C GLY A 78 13.72 7.27 -1.62
N SER A 79 14.54 8.12 -0.99
CA SER A 79 14.13 8.89 0.19
C SER A 79 12.97 9.84 -0.17
N GLY A 80 11.92 9.85 0.66
CA GLY A 80 10.73 10.67 0.45
C GLY A 80 9.92 10.29 -0.79
N ALA A 81 10.19 9.13 -1.39
CA ALA A 81 9.53 8.68 -2.61
C ALA A 81 8.44 7.64 -2.32
N GLU A 82 7.49 7.56 -3.25
CA GLU A 82 6.46 6.53 -3.31
C GLU A 82 6.69 5.64 -4.54
N SER A 83 6.29 4.38 -4.44
CA SER A 83 6.12 3.49 -5.58
C SER A 83 4.93 2.55 -5.33
N TYR A 84 4.55 1.77 -6.33
CA TYR A 84 3.56 0.72 -6.15
C TYR A 84 3.86 -0.48 -7.05
N VAL A 85 3.31 -1.63 -6.68
CA VAL A 85 3.34 -2.85 -7.50
C VAL A 85 1.95 -3.42 -7.68
N SER A 86 1.80 -4.16 -8.77
CA SER A 86 0.63 -4.99 -9.04
C SER A 86 1.13 -6.30 -9.63
N PHE A 87 0.64 -7.43 -9.12
CA PHE A 87 0.96 -8.74 -9.69
C PHE A 87 0.20 -8.93 -11.01
N PRO A 88 0.66 -9.81 -11.92
CA PRO A 88 -0.02 -10.03 -13.21
C PRO A 88 -1.50 -10.38 -13.07
N THR A 89 -2.31 -10.01 -14.05
CA THR A 89 -3.71 -10.46 -14.16
C THR A 89 -3.81 -11.97 -14.05
N GLY A 90 -4.79 -12.47 -13.29
CA GLY A 90 -4.95 -13.89 -12.97
C GLY A 90 -4.30 -14.30 -11.64
N THR A 91 -3.60 -13.38 -10.96
CA THR A 91 -3.06 -13.65 -9.61
C THR A 91 -4.15 -13.51 -8.56
N ILE A 92 -4.34 -14.54 -7.73
CA ILE A 92 -5.27 -14.55 -6.60
C ILE A 92 -4.73 -15.48 -5.51
N ALA A 93 -4.37 -14.93 -4.37
CA ALA A 93 -3.78 -15.68 -3.25
C ALA A 93 -3.57 -14.78 -2.03
N GLY A 94 -3.19 -15.38 -0.91
CA GLY A 94 -2.77 -14.68 0.29
C GLY A 94 -1.97 -15.57 1.24
N PRO A 95 -1.26 -14.97 2.21
CA PRO A 95 -1.13 -13.53 2.43
C PRO A 95 -0.18 -12.85 1.43
N VAL A 96 -0.37 -11.55 1.19
CA VAL A 96 0.67 -10.69 0.58
C VAL A 96 1.66 -10.33 1.66
N THR A 97 2.95 -10.46 1.39
CA THR A 97 4.02 -10.05 2.31
C THR A 97 4.78 -8.88 1.71
N VAL A 98 5.14 -7.92 2.55
CA VAL A 98 6.00 -6.79 2.21
C VAL A 98 7.19 -6.83 3.15
N SER A 99 8.40 -6.83 2.60
CA SER A 99 9.66 -6.77 3.37
C SER A 99 10.57 -5.71 2.79
N SER A 100 11.28 -4.97 3.62
CA SER A 100 12.11 -3.84 3.20
C SER A 100 13.43 -3.79 3.94
N SER A 101 14.48 -3.30 3.26
CA SER A 101 15.80 -3.08 3.86
C SER A 101 15.85 -1.90 4.84
N ALA A 102 14.81 -1.05 4.86
CA ALA A 102 14.63 0.07 5.78
C ALA A 102 13.13 0.25 6.10
N PRO A 103 12.75 0.92 7.21
CA PRO A 103 11.35 1.17 7.52
C PRO A 103 10.61 1.90 6.40
N ILE A 104 9.47 1.35 5.98
CA ILE A 104 8.57 1.93 4.97
C ILE A 104 7.12 1.92 5.48
N LEU A 105 6.27 2.76 4.91
CA LEU A 105 4.82 2.66 5.02
C LEU A 105 4.30 1.89 3.80
N ALA A 106 3.28 1.04 4.00
CA ALA A 106 2.68 0.27 2.92
C ALA A 106 1.16 0.31 3.02
N TRP A 107 0.51 0.43 1.86
CA TRP A 107 -0.94 0.36 1.72
C TRP A 107 -1.34 -0.60 0.61
N GLN A 108 -2.53 -1.15 0.71
CA GLN A 108 -3.18 -1.91 -0.35
C GLN A 108 -4.39 -1.14 -0.86
N ARG A 109 -4.39 -0.85 -2.16
CA ARG A 109 -5.52 -0.28 -2.90
C ARG A 109 -6.21 -1.36 -3.70
N VAL A 110 -7.41 -1.74 -3.25
CA VAL A 110 -8.29 -2.70 -3.92
C VAL A 110 -9.38 -1.94 -4.66
N GLN A 111 -9.54 -2.20 -5.96
CA GLN A 111 -10.58 -1.61 -6.80
C GLN A 111 -11.52 -2.70 -7.30
N TYR A 112 -12.82 -2.54 -7.04
CA TYR A 112 -13.86 -3.48 -7.46
C TYR A 112 -15.01 -2.70 -8.10
N TYR A 113 -15.26 -2.93 -9.39
CA TYR A 113 -16.13 -2.13 -10.25
C TYR A 113 -15.86 -0.62 -10.10
N GLN A 114 -16.78 0.11 -9.49
CA GLN A 114 -16.74 1.57 -9.33
C GLN A 114 -16.49 1.97 -7.88
N THR A 115 -15.96 1.07 -7.07
CA THR A 115 -15.56 1.35 -5.69
C THR A 115 -14.10 0.97 -5.49
N PHE A 116 -13.48 1.57 -4.48
CA PHE A 116 -12.17 1.14 -4.04
C PHE A 116 -12.03 1.26 -2.53
N ASN A 117 -11.07 0.50 -1.99
CA ASN A 117 -10.69 0.53 -0.59
C ASN A 117 -9.17 0.64 -0.50
N GLU A 118 -8.70 1.53 0.38
CA GLU A 118 -7.29 1.63 0.77
C GLU A 118 -7.18 1.12 2.21
N ILE A 119 -6.14 0.34 2.52
CA ILE A 119 -5.82 -0.12 3.87
C ILE A 119 -4.31 -0.05 4.10
N CYS A 120 -3.84 0.38 5.28
CA CYS A 120 -2.41 0.30 5.62
C CYS A 120 -2.04 -1.10 6.16
N ALA A 121 -0.77 -1.49 6.03
CA ALA A 121 -0.21 -2.74 6.58
C ALA A 121 0.14 -2.66 8.08
N GLY A 122 -0.04 -1.49 8.70
CA GLY A 122 0.33 -1.16 10.07
C GLY A 122 0.13 0.32 10.34
#